data_AF-A0A1Y0BGC4-F1
#
_entry.id   AF-A0A1Y0BGC4-F1
#
_cell.length_a   1.000
_cell.length_b   1.000
_cell.length_c   1.000
_cell.angle_alpha   90.00
_cell.angle_beta   90.00
_cell.angle_gamma   90.00
#
_symmetry.space_group_name_H-M   'P 1'
#
loop_
_entity.id
_entity.type
_entity.pdbx_description
1 polymer ?
#
loop_
_entity_poly.entity_id
_entity_poly.type
_entity_poly.pdbx_seq_one_letter_code
_entity_poly.pdbx_strand_id
1 'polypeptide(L)' 'MECKEAFLASGGTVFSYIPCMNERADWIAALSSIATNHLAGWPLSAEADAASFARAKQLGATN' A
#
# COMPACT_ATOMS: atom_id res chain seq x y z
N MET A 1 -26.06 7.33 0.06
CA MET A 1 -24.73 6.82 -0.37
C MET A 1 -24.69 7.07 -1.87
N GLU A 2 -24.27 8.27 -2.31
CA GLU A 2 -24.62 8.80 -3.64
C GLU A 2 -24.29 7.85 -4.80
N CYS A 3 -23.12 7.19 -4.76
CA CYS A 3 -22.72 6.24 -5.81
C CYS A 3 -23.66 5.03 -5.93
N LYS A 4 -24.23 4.55 -4.82
CA LYS A 4 -25.20 3.44 -4.83
C LYS A 4 -26.51 3.89 -5.47
N GLU A 5 -26.99 5.07 -5.13
CA GLU A 5 -28.24 5.63 -5.64
C GLU A 5 -28.15 5.89 -7.14
N ALA A 6 -27.06 6.52 -7.61
CA ALA A 6 -26.80 6.70 -9.04
C ALA A 6 -26.69 5.36 -9.80
N PHE A 7 -26.04 4.35 -9.20
CA PHE A 7 -25.90 3.02 -9.80
C PHE A 7 -27.25 2.32 -10.00
N LEU A 8 -28.11 2.34 -8.97
CA LEU A 8 -29.45 1.73 -9.04
C LEU A 8 -30.38 2.49 -9.99
N ALA A 9 -30.36 3.82 -9.96
CA ALA A 9 -31.14 4.66 -10.88
C ALA A 9 -30.77 4.44 -12.36
N SER A 10 -29.52 4.02 -12.63
CA SER A 10 -29.04 3.70 -13.97
C SER A 10 -29.29 2.25 -14.41
N GLY A 11 -30.07 1.48 -13.64
CA GLY A 11 -30.40 0.08 -13.96
C GLY A 11 -29.42 -0.96 -13.42
N GLY A 12 -28.50 -0.59 -12.53
CA GLY A 12 -27.63 -1.54 -11.85
C GLY A 12 -28.41 -2.48 -10.93
N THR A 13 -28.04 -3.76 -10.92
CA THR A 13 -28.81 -4.81 -10.22
C THR A 13 -28.12 -5.39 -8.99
N VAL A 14 -26.79 -5.38 -8.95
CA VAL A 14 -26.00 -5.90 -7.84
C VAL A 14 -24.94 -4.87 -7.46
N PHE A 15 -25.00 -4.42 -6.21
CA PHE A 15 -24.06 -3.43 -5.67
C PHE A 15 -23.32 -4.02 -4.47
N SER A 16 -22.00 -3.99 -4.51
CA SER A 16 -21.13 -4.38 -3.39
C SER A 16 -20.29 -3.19 -2.98
N TYR A 17 -20.40 -2.80 -1.70
CA TYR A 17 -19.58 -1.74 -1.14
C TYR A 17 -18.31 -2.34 -0.55
N ILE A 18 -17.15 -1.78 -0.92
CA ILE A 18 -15.89 -2.09 -0.27
C ILE A 18 -15.69 -1.04 0.84
N PRO A 19 -15.64 -1.44 2.12
CA PRO A 19 -15.40 -0.52 3.21
C PRO A 19 -14.09 0.26 3.02
N CYS A 20 -14.08 1.52 3.44
CA CYS A 20 -12.89 2.36 3.36
C CYS A 20 -11.76 1.71 4.18
N MET A 21 -10.72 1.26 3.49
CA MET A 21 -9.56 0.65 4.14
C MET A 21 -8.88 1.65 5.10
N ASN A 22 -8.87 2.93 4.72
CA ASN A 22 -8.25 4.01 5.48
C ASN A 22 -8.94 4.30 6.83
N GLU A 23 -10.17 3.84 7.03
CA GLU A 23 -10.90 4.03 8.30
C GLU A 23 -10.72 2.85 9.27
N ARG A 24 -10.15 1.74 8.82
CA ARG A 24 -9.93 0.57 9.68
C ARG A 24 -8.77 0.81 10.63
N ALA A 25 -9.00 0.56 11.93
CA ALA A 25 -8.00 0.77 12.97
C ALA A 25 -6.71 -0.04 12.75
N ASP A 26 -6.82 -1.27 12.26
CA ASP A 26 -5.67 -2.14 11.97
C ASP A 26 -4.80 -1.58 10.83
N TRP A 27 -5.43 -1.06 9.78
CA TRP A 27 -4.74 -0.44 8.68
C TRP A 27 -4.09 0.89 9.07
N ILE A 28 -4.79 1.72 9.85
CA ILE A 28 -4.22 2.98 10.39
C ILE A 28 -2.97 2.67 11.22
N ALA A 29 -3.03 1.66 12.09
CA ALA A 29 -1.88 1.26 12.90
C ALA A 29 -0.71 0.76 12.03
N ALA A 30 -0.98 -0.08 11.02
CA ALA A 30 0.04 -0.56 10.10
C ALA A 30 0.70 0.59 9.31
N LEU A 31 -0.11 1.50 8.77
CA LEU A 31 0.38 2.66 8.03
C LEU A 31 1.21 3.60 8.94
N SER A 32 0.75 3.82 10.18
CA SER A 32 1.52 4.57 11.18
C SER A 32 2.88 3.92 11.44
N SER A 33 2.94 2.60 11.59
CA SER A 33 4.21 1.88 11.81
C SER A 33 5.17 2.08 10.63
N ILE A 34 4.68 1.98 9.39
CA ILE A 34 5.48 2.20 8.18
C ILE A 34 5.99 3.65 8.14
N ALA A 35 5.09 4.61 8.34
CA ALA A 35 5.43 6.03 8.32
C ALA A 35 6.46 6.37 9.41
N THR A 36 6.26 5.91 10.65
CA THR A 36 7.22 6.11 11.74
C THR A 36 8.60 5.57 11.39
N ASN A 37 8.69 4.36 10.83
CA ASN A 37 9.96 3.75 10.43
C ASN A 37 10.67 4.60 9.36
N HIS A 38 9.94 5.04 8.33
CA HIS A 38 10.55 5.70 7.18
C HIS A 38 10.72 7.21 7.32
N LEU A 39 10.04 7.84 8.28
CA LEU A 39 10.19 9.25 8.62
C LEU A 39 11.23 9.48 9.73
N ALA A 40 11.75 8.42 10.37
CA ALA A 40 12.78 8.51 11.41
C ALA A 40 14.19 8.89 10.87
N GLY A 41 14.31 9.13 9.57
CA GLY A 41 15.58 9.36 8.89
C GLY A 41 16.19 8.08 8.35
N TRP A 42 16.74 8.16 7.15
CA TRP A 42 17.37 7.00 6.49
C TRP A 42 18.88 7.10 6.68
N PRO A 43 19.57 6.01 7.07
CA PRO A 43 21.02 5.99 7.10
C PRO A 43 21.56 6.21 5.69
N LEU A 44 22.16 7.39 5.46
CA LEU A 44 22.72 7.76 4.16
C LEU A 44 24.02 6.99 3.85
N SER A 45 24.64 6.42 4.88
CA SER A 45 25.83 5.58 4.79
C SER A 45 25.51 4.11 5.05
N ALA A 46 24.26 3.68 4.85
CA ALA A 46 23.87 2.29 5.05
C ALA A 46 24.88 1.38 4.32
N GLU A 47 25.56 0.51 5.07
CA GLU A 47 26.44 -0.49 4.48
C GLU A 47 25.64 -1.21 3.40
N ALA A 48 26.22 -1.27 2.20
CA ALA A 48 25.58 -1.95 1.09
C ALA A 48 25.29 -3.39 1.53
N ASP A 49 24.02 -3.76 1.59
CA ASP A 49 23.66 -5.15 1.82
C ASP A 49 24.27 -5.97 0.67
N ALA A 50 25.31 -6.73 1.00
CA ALA A 50 26.10 -7.50 0.05
C ALA A 50 25.24 -8.48 -0.76
N ALA A 51 24.09 -8.92 -0.20
CA ALA A 51 23.15 -9.79 -0.88
C ALA A 51 22.14 -9.05 -1.76
N SER A 52 22.00 -7.72 -1.62
CA SER A 52 21.04 -6.91 -2.38
C SER A 52 21.29 -7.00 -3.89
N PHE A 53 22.56 -6.91 -4.31
CA PHE A 53 22.94 -7.04 -5.72
C PHE A 53 22.61 -8.43 -6.29
N ALA A 54 22.90 -9.49 -5.54
CA ALA A 54 22.60 -10.86 -5.95
C ALA A 54 21.09 -11.10 -6.09
N ARG A 55 20.29 -10.62 -5.13
CA ARG A 55 18.82 -10.69 -5.19
C ARG A 55 18.25 -9.88 -6.35
N ALA A 56 18.77 -8.68 -6.61
CA ALA A 56 18.34 -7.88 -7.75
C ALA A 56 18.57 -8.61 -9.08
N LYS A 57 19.72 -9.27 -9.26
CA LYS A 57 19.98 -10.11 -10.44
C LYS A 57 19.04 -11.31 -10.56
N GLN A 58 18.72 -11.99 -9.45
CA GLN A 58 17.74 -13.09 -9.47
C GLN A 58 16.34 -12.62 -9.88
N LEU A 59 15.97 -11.39 -9.53
CA LEU A 59 14.69 -10.77 -9.90
C LEU A 59 14.71 -10.12 -11.30
N GLY A 60 15.81 -10.27 -12.05
CA GLY A 60 15.89 -9.83 -13.44
C GLY A 60 16.44 -8.43 -13.67
N ALA A 61 17.05 -7.80 -12.66
CA ALA A 61 17.77 -6.53 -12.87
C ALA A 61 19.00 -6.75 -13.78
N THR A 62 19.10 -5.98 -14.85
CA THR A 62 20.29 -5.89 -15.70
C THR A 62 21.23 -4.79 -15.20
N ASN A 63 22.54 -5.01 -15.35
CA ASN A 63 23.61 -4.08 -14.94
C ASN A 63 23.44 -2.68 -15.55
#